data_AF-A0A2N3E365-F1
#
_entry.id   AF-A0A2N3E365-F1
#
_cell.length_a   1.000
_cell.length_b   1.000
_cell.length_c   1.000
_cell.angle_alpha   90.00
_cell.angle_beta   90.00
_cell.angle_gamma   90.00
#
_symmetry.space_group_name_H-M   'P 1'
#
loop_
_entity.id
_entity.type
_entity.pdbx_description
1 polymer ?
#
loop_
_entity_poly.entity_id
_entity_poly.type
_entity_poly.pdbx_seq_one_letter_code
_entity_poly.pdbx_strand_id
1 'polypeptide(L)'
;LKKRVQACFEAGALASGCTAEIKWAKADYLDLKTSMPIADAYEANARMLGRDFFPLSKMPSGSAGSTDMGNVSHRVPSIHPMIASAPPHVVIHNPEFAKWAASDLGDKACLDGAKALAMTAIDFMTDAAMREQAKADFAATADSSARSVAVAYDPNGATNIGGCGCM
;
A
#
# COMPACT_ATOMS: atom_id res chain seq x y z
N LEU A 1 -2.97 17.45 5.70
CA LEU A 1 -1.84 18.08 6.42
C LEU A 1 -1.11 19.18 5.63
N LYS A 2 -0.83 19.00 4.32
CA LYS A 2 -0.03 19.94 3.48
C LYS A 2 -0.35 21.43 3.69
N LYS A 3 -1.62 21.85 3.59
CA LYS A 3 -2.03 23.26 3.83
C LYS A 3 -1.63 23.80 5.19
N ARG A 4 -1.75 22.99 6.25
CA ARG A 4 -1.36 23.39 7.62
C ARG A 4 0.16 23.54 7.73
N VAL A 5 0.91 22.58 7.17
CA VAL A 5 2.39 22.62 7.16
C VAL A 5 2.90 23.83 6.37
N GLN A 6 2.30 24.12 5.22
CA GLN A 6 2.64 25.30 4.43
C GLN A 6 2.39 26.60 5.20
N ALA A 7 1.23 26.74 5.86
CA ALA A 7 0.94 27.91 6.68
C ALA A 7 1.98 28.13 7.79
N CYS A 8 2.54 27.06 8.37
CA CYS A 8 3.64 27.18 9.33
C CYS A 8 4.92 27.74 8.69
N PHE A 9 5.29 27.28 7.48
CA PHE A 9 6.46 27.80 6.78
C PHE A 9 6.29 29.26 6.37
N GLU A 10 5.11 29.64 5.87
CA GLU A 10 4.77 31.01 5.50
C GLU A 10 4.82 31.95 6.71
N ALA A 11 4.28 31.51 7.86
CA ALA A 11 4.35 32.28 9.10
C ALA A 11 5.79 32.48 9.60
N GLY A 12 6.65 31.45 9.50
CA GLY A 12 8.06 31.54 9.89
C GLY A 12 8.87 32.49 9.00
N ALA A 13 8.63 32.46 7.68
CA ALA A 13 9.25 33.38 6.74
C ALA A 13 8.87 34.83 7.05
N LEU A 14 7.59 35.08 7.27
CA LEU A 14 7.07 36.40 7.65
C LEU A 14 7.73 36.93 8.93
N ALA A 15 7.77 36.11 9.99
CA ALA A 15 8.30 36.52 11.29
C ALA A 15 9.80 36.82 11.28
N SER A 16 10.56 36.18 10.39
CA SER A 16 12.02 36.32 10.29
C SER A 16 12.48 37.31 9.23
N GLY A 17 11.57 37.92 8.46
CA GLY A 17 11.91 38.78 7.32
C GLY A 17 12.54 38.02 6.15
N CYS A 18 12.37 36.69 6.09
CA CYS A 18 12.86 35.83 5.02
C CYS A 18 11.76 35.52 4.00
N THR A 19 12.13 34.85 2.91
CA THR A 19 11.20 34.22 1.97
C THR A 19 11.25 32.69 2.11
N ALA A 20 10.14 32.02 1.81
CA ALA A 20 10.08 30.56 1.74
C ALA A 20 9.71 30.13 0.32
N GLU A 21 10.53 29.28 -0.29
CA GLU A 21 10.20 28.56 -1.52
C GLU A 21 9.79 27.13 -1.17
N ILE A 22 8.54 26.77 -1.45
CA ILE A 22 7.99 25.44 -1.11
C ILE A 22 7.78 24.65 -2.40
N LYS A 23 8.44 23.50 -2.51
CA LYS A 23 8.33 22.58 -3.66
C LYS A 23 7.73 21.25 -3.20
N TRP A 24 6.47 21.02 -3.53
CA TRP A 24 5.83 19.73 -3.28
C TRP A 24 6.19 18.71 -4.36
N ALA A 25 6.20 17.43 -4.00
CA ALA A 25 6.30 16.34 -4.96
C ALA A 25 5.07 16.36 -5.89
N LYS A 26 5.28 15.96 -7.15
CA LYS A 26 4.22 15.92 -8.17
C LYS A 26 3.22 14.79 -7.97
N ALA A 27 3.62 13.74 -7.25
CA ALA A 27 2.80 12.55 -7.03
C ALA A 27 2.74 12.22 -5.54
N ASP A 28 1.55 11.81 -5.09
CA ASP A 28 1.31 11.32 -3.75
C ASP A 28 1.02 9.81 -3.76
N TYR A 29 1.48 9.12 -2.73
CA TYR A 29 1.05 7.76 -2.45
C TYR A 29 -0.34 7.77 -1.84
N LEU A 30 -1.26 7.04 -2.47
CA LEU A 30 -2.59 6.83 -1.94
C LEU A 30 -2.59 5.71 -0.91
N ASP A 31 -3.63 5.66 -0.08
CA ASP A 31 -3.87 4.53 0.81
C ASP A 31 -4.10 3.23 0.02
N LEU A 32 -3.77 2.10 0.65
CA LEU A 32 -3.97 0.80 0.03
C LEU A 32 -5.42 0.34 0.22
N LYS A 33 -6.10 0.08 -0.89
CA LYS A 33 -7.41 -0.57 -0.92
C LYS A 33 -7.28 -2.05 -1.21
N THR A 34 -7.32 -2.87 -0.17
CA THR A 34 -7.26 -4.33 -0.30
C THR A 34 -8.59 -4.89 -0.80
N SER A 35 -8.55 -5.69 -1.87
CA SER A 35 -9.68 -6.52 -2.30
C SER A 35 -9.72 -7.78 -1.43
N MET A 36 -10.68 -7.83 -0.50
CA MET A 36 -10.78 -8.94 0.46
C MET A 36 -11.00 -10.32 -0.19
N PRO A 37 -11.87 -10.49 -1.21
CA PRO A 37 -12.00 -11.80 -1.86
C PRO A 37 -10.68 -12.32 -2.42
N ILE A 38 -9.85 -11.44 -3.01
CA ILE A 38 -8.53 -11.79 -3.54
C ILE A 38 -7.52 -12.05 -2.40
N ALA A 39 -7.58 -11.25 -1.33
CA ALA A 39 -6.70 -11.40 -0.18
C ALA A 39 -6.96 -12.71 0.59
N ASP A 40 -8.23 -13.09 0.76
CA ASP A 40 -8.63 -14.32 1.43
C ASP A 40 -8.17 -15.56 0.64
N ALA A 41 -8.29 -15.53 -0.69
CA ALA A 41 -7.75 -16.57 -1.57
C ALA A 41 -6.22 -16.65 -1.47
N TYR A 42 -5.53 -15.51 -1.47
CA TYR A 42 -4.07 -15.48 -1.27
C TYR A 42 -3.66 -16.06 0.09
N GLU A 43 -4.36 -15.71 1.16
CA GLU A 43 -4.08 -16.25 2.50
C GLU A 43 -4.29 -17.77 2.54
N ALA A 44 -5.40 -18.27 1.99
CA ALA A 44 -5.65 -19.71 1.90
C ALA A 44 -4.55 -20.45 1.15
N ASN A 45 -4.14 -19.92 -0.01
CA ASN A 45 -3.09 -20.51 -0.85
C ASN A 45 -1.72 -20.47 -0.16
N ALA A 46 -1.36 -19.35 0.46
CA ALA A 46 -0.10 -19.24 1.19
C ALA A 46 -0.06 -20.16 2.42
N ARG A 47 -1.19 -20.37 3.11
CA ARG A 47 -1.31 -21.35 4.20
C ARG A 47 -1.10 -22.78 3.73
N MET A 48 -1.57 -23.16 2.54
CA MET A 48 -1.27 -24.47 1.94
C MET A 48 0.22 -24.67 1.65
N LEU A 49 0.97 -23.59 1.44
CA LEU A 49 2.42 -23.61 1.28
C LEU A 49 3.19 -23.59 2.62
N GLY A 50 2.47 -23.67 3.75
CA GLY A 50 3.02 -23.68 5.09
C GLY A 50 3.35 -22.29 5.65
N ARG A 51 2.72 -21.22 5.14
CA ARG A 51 2.87 -19.86 5.68
C ARG A 51 1.78 -19.55 6.71
N ASP A 52 2.20 -18.94 7.81
CA ASP A 52 1.30 -18.44 8.84
C ASP A 52 1.01 -16.95 8.64
N PHE A 53 -0.23 -16.56 8.95
CA PHE A 53 -0.65 -15.16 8.95
C PHE A 53 -0.95 -14.71 10.36
N PHE A 54 -0.53 -13.48 10.63
CA PHE A 54 -0.89 -12.79 11.85
C PHE A 54 -2.33 -12.23 11.73
N PRO A 55 -3.20 -12.41 12.73
CA PRO A 55 -4.56 -11.90 12.67
C PRO A 55 -4.59 -10.38 12.48
N LEU A 56 -5.28 -9.91 11.43
CA LEU A 56 -5.40 -8.48 11.12
C LEU A 56 -5.96 -7.67 12.30
N SER A 57 -6.88 -8.25 13.08
CA SER A 57 -7.47 -7.64 14.28
C SER A 57 -6.46 -7.32 15.39
N LYS A 58 -5.28 -7.93 15.35
CA LYS A 58 -4.20 -7.72 16.31
C LYS A 58 -3.10 -6.81 15.77
N MET A 59 -3.18 -6.36 14.51
CA MET A 59 -2.16 -5.48 13.95
C MET A 59 -2.18 -4.11 14.65
N PRO A 60 -1.03 -3.57 15.06
CA PRO A 60 -0.94 -2.21 15.59
C PRO A 60 -1.47 -1.19 14.58
N SER A 61 -2.34 -0.30 15.04
CA SER A 61 -2.78 0.88 14.28
C SER A 61 -1.56 1.72 13.91
N GLY A 62 -1.26 1.82 12.61
CA GLY A 62 -0.07 2.52 12.11
C GLY A 62 1.01 1.63 11.51
N SER A 63 0.80 0.31 11.39
CA SER A 63 1.68 -0.59 10.60
C SER A 63 1.55 -0.39 9.08
N ALA A 64 1.39 0.86 8.64
CA ALA A 64 1.16 1.22 7.25
C ALA A 64 2.50 1.45 6.54
N GLY A 65 2.81 0.63 5.56
CA GLY A 65 3.87 0.90 4.59
C GLY A 65 3.40 1.93 3.55
N SER A 66 4.27 2.84 3.13
CA SER A 66 4.03 3.68 1.95
C SER A 66 4.40 2.90 0.69
N THR A 67 3.44 2.75 -0.23
CA THR A 67 3.64 1.99 -1.48
C THR A 67 2.85 2.62 -2.62
N ASP A 68 3.43 2.61 -3.82
CA ASP A 68 2.76 3.01 -5.06
C ASP A 68 1.60 2.06 -5.43
N MET A 69 1.56 0.87 -4.84
CA MET A 69 0.44 -0.05 -4.96
C MET A 69 -0.87 0.55 -4.46
N GLY A 70 -0.83 1.53 -3.56
CA GLY A 70 -2.00 2.33 -3.20
C GLY A 70 -2.62 2.97 -4.44
N ASN A 71 -1.82 3.65 -5.27
CA ASN A 71 -2.28 4.26 -6.51
C ASN A 71 -2.92 3.26 -7.48
N VAL A 72 -2.39 2.04 -7.57
CA VAL A 72 -2.97 0.95 -8.39
C VAL A 72 -4.29 0.46 -7.80
N SER A 73 -4.36 0.31 -6.47
CA SER A 73 -5.54 -0.20 -5.76
C SER A 73 -6.78 0.70 -5.83
N HIS A 74 -6.61 1.97 -6.19
CA HIS A 74 -7.73 2.87 -6.52
C HIS A 74 -8.22 2.75 -7.97
N ARG A 75 -7.51 2.00 -8.83
CA ARG A 75 -7.83 1.84 -10.26
C ARG A 75 -8.34 0.44 -10.60
N VAL A 76 -7.84 -0.58 -9.89
CA VAL A 76 -8.26 -1.97 -10.08
C VAL A 76 -8.30 -2.72 -8.73
N PRO A 77 -9.15 -3.75 -8.58
CA PRO A 77 -9.09 -4.66 -7.44
C PRO A 77 -7.66 -5.18 -7.26
N SER A 78 -7.12 -5.06 -6.06
CA SER A 78 -5.69 -5.22 -5.80
C SER A 78 -5.43 -5.82 -4.42
N ILE A 79 -4.27 -6.48 -4.28
CA ILE A 79 -3.72 -6.90 -2.99
C ILE A 79 -2.25 -6.48 -2.90
N HIS A 80 -1.74 -6.30 -1.68
CA HIS A 80 -0.31 -6.07 -1.42
C HIS A 80 0.11 -6.88 -0.18
N PRO A 81 0.16 -8.21 -0.28
CA PRO A 81 0.50 -9.05 0.86
C PRO A 81 1.97 -8.90 1.24
N MET A 82 2.26 -9.01 2.54
CA MET A 82 3.63 -9.12 3.04
C MET A 82 3.96 -10.58 3.35
N ILE A 83 5.14 -11.04 2.93
CA ILE A 83 5.63 -12.39 3.23
C ILE A 83 6.92 -12.30 4.06
N ALA A 84 6.99 -13.06 5.14
CA ALA A 84 8.17 -13.09 6.00
C ALA A 84 9.36 -13.75 5.28
N SER A 85 10.44 -12.99 5.14
CA SER A 85 11.74 -13.42 4.57
C SER A 85 12.91 -13.28 5.55
N ALA A 86 12.62 -12.91 6.81
CA ALA A 86 13.59 -12.71 7.88
C ALA A 86 12.92 -13.02 9.25
N PRO A 87 13.71 -13.23 10.32
CA PRO A 87 13.18 -13.34 11.68
C PRO A 87 12.40 -12.07 12.13
N PRO A 88 11.44 -12.18 13.06
CA PRO A 88 10.54 -11.06 13.43
C PRO A 88 11.22 -9.80 13.98
N HIS A 89 12.45 -9.90 14.50
CA HIS A 89 13.21 -8.75 15.02
C HIS A 89 13.96 -7.98 13.93
N VAL A 90 14.03 -8.51 12.71
CA VAL A 90 14.72 -7.88 11.59
C VAL A 90 13.73 -7.01 10.82
N VAL A 91 13.96 -5.70 10.82
CA VAL A 91 13.07 -4.74 10.17
C VAL A 91 13.50 -4.45 8.73
N ILE A 92 12.52 -4.18 7.87
CA ILE A 92 12.78 -3.64 6.51
C ILE A 92 13.57 -2.31 6.59
N HIS A 93 14.27 -1.95 5.51
CA HIS A 93 15.18 -0.80 5.45
C HIS A 93 16.43 -0.89 6.35
N ASN A 94 16.79 -2.08 6.83
CA ASN A 94 18.02 -2.34 7.59
C ASN A 94 19.03 -3.15 6.75
N PRO A 95 20.35 -2.87 6.80
CA PRO A 95 21.38 -3.70 6.15
C PRO A 95 21.34 -5.18 6.54
N GLU A 96 20.89 -5.49 7.76
CA GLU A 96 20.66 -6.86 8.20
C GLU A 96 19.55 -7.56 7.39
N PHE A 97 18.46 -6.85 7.09
CA PHE A 97 17.40 -7.39 6.24
C PHE A 97 17.90 -7.73 4.84
N ALA A 98 18.84 -6.96 4.29
CA ALA A 98 19.44 -7.27 2.99
C ALA A 98 20.17 -8.63 3.00
N LYS A 99 20.79 -9.02 4.12
CA LYS A 99 21.44 -10.34 4.25
C LYS A 99 20.39 -11.46 4.26
N TRP A 100 19.28 -11.28 4.97
CA TRP A 100 18.19 -12.24 4.99
C TRP A 100 17.45 -12.34 3.66
N ALA A 101 17.27 -11.22 2.97
CA ALA A 101 16.67 -11.19 1.64
C ALA A 101 17.49 -11.99 0.60
N ALA A 102 18.81 -12.07 0.77
CA ALA A 102 19.72 -12.87 -0.06
C ALA A 102 20.05 -14.26 0.54
N SER A 103 19.23 -14.74 1.49
CA SER A 103 19.41 -16.06 2.13
C SER A 103 18.42 -17.09 1.58
N ASP A 104 18.63 -18.36 1.93
CA ASP A 104 17.69 -19.45 1.61
C ASP A 104 16.26 -19.17 2.10
N LEU A 105 16.09 -18.46 3.22
CA LEU A 105 14.78 -18.03 3.71
C LEU A 105 14.14 -16.97 2.80
N GLY A 106 14.95 -16.05 2.29
CA GLY A 106 14.56 -15.05 1.30
C GLY A 106 14.14 -15.69 -0.02
N ASP A 107 14.94 -16.63 -0.52
CA ASP A 107 14.63 -17.40 -1.74
C ASP A 107 13.34 -18.21 -1.56
N LYS A 108 13.18 -18.87 -0.41
CA LYS A 108 11.94 -19.58 -0.09
C LYS A 108 10.73 -18.63 -0.02
N ALA A 109 10.89 -17.42 0.52
CA ALA A 109 9.83 -16.40 0.52
C ALA A 109 9.46 -15.96 -0.89
N CYS A 110 10.44 -15.78 -1.78
CA CYS A 110 10.18 -15.46 -3.18
C CYS A 110 9.38 -16.58 -3.88
N LEU A 111 9.82 -17.84 -3.72
CA LEU A 111 9.16 -19.00 -4.32
C LEU A 111 7.74 -19.22 -3.78
N ASP A 112 7.55 -19.13 -2.47
CA ASP A 112 6.23 -19.30 -1.85
C ASP A 112 5.30 -18.15 -2.26
N GLY A 113 5.80 -16.91 -2.31
CA GLY A 113 5.04 -15.75 -2.78
C GLY A 113 4.61 -15.89 -4.24
N ALA A 114 5.52 -16.30 -5.13
CA ALA A 114 5.21 -16.54 -6.54
C ALA A 114 4.15 -17.63 -6.72
N LYS A 115 4.28 -18.75 -5.99
CA LYS A 115 3.29 -19.84 -6.03
C LYS A 115 1.94 -19.39 -5.50
N ALA A 116 1.89 -18.70 -4.35
CA ALA A 116 0.64 -18.19 -3.78
C ALA A 116 -0.08 -17.23 -4.73
N LEU A 117 0.66 -16.32 -5.38
CA LEU A 117 0.10 -15.42 -6.40
C LEU A 117 -0.42 -16.18 -7.63
N ALA A 118 0.33 -17.19 -8.12
CA ALA A 118 -0.10 -17.99 -9.26
C ALA A 118 -1.38 -18.80 -8.96
N MET A 119 -1.45 -19.42 -7.79
CA MET A 119 -2.65 -20.13 -7.31
C MET A 119 -3.84 -19.17 -7.19
N THR A 120 -3.63 -18.00 -6.61
CA THR A 120 -4.67 -16.96 -6.46
C THR A 120 -5.16 -16.44 -7.82
N ALA A 121 -4.26 -16.31 -8.80
CA ALA A 121 -4.64 -15.94 -10.15
C ALA A 121 -5.49 -17.02 -10.83
N ILE A 122 -5.17 -18.30 -10.61
CA ILE A 122 -5.99 -19.43 -11.09
C ILE A 122 -7.38 -19.35 -10.45
N ASP A 123 -7.46 -19.23 -9.12
CA ASP A 123 -8.73 -19.11 -8.39
C ASP A 123 -9.57 -17.96 -8.96
N PHE A 124 -8.96 -16.78 -9.12
CA PHE A 124 -9.63 -15.61 -9.71
C PHE A 124 -10.12 -15.86 -11.14
N MET A 125 -9.36 -16.60 -11.96
CA MET A 125 -9.76 -16.92 -13.34
C MET A 125 -10.84 -18.02 -13.40
N THR A 126 -10.90 -18.93 -12.43
CA THR A 126 -11.84 -20.06 -12.44
C THR A 126 -13.09 -19.84 -11.60
N ASP A 127 -13.07 -18.92 -10.64
CA ASP A 127 -14.20 -18.61 -9.75
C ASP A 127 -14.93 -17.33 -10.20
N ALA A 128 -16.11 -17.50 -10.79
CA ALA A 128 -16.95 -16.38 -11.21
C ALA A 128 -17.53 -15.59 -10.02
N ALA A 129 -17.84 -16.25 -8.89
CA ALA A 129 -18.40 -15.58 -7.72
C ALA A 129 -17.36 -14.66 -7.07
N MET A 130 -16.11 -15.11 -6.96
CA MET A 130 -14.99 -14.30 -6.48
C MET A 130 -14.80 -13.03 -7.33
N ARG A 131 -14.86 -13.16 -8.67
CA ARG A 131 -14.74 -12.01 -9.58
C ARG A 131 -15.88 -11.01 -9.41
N GLU A 132 -17.11 -11.49 -9.33
CA GLU A 132 -18.27 -10.60 -9.14
C GLU A 132 -18.21 -9.90 -7.78
N GLN A 133 -17.81 -10.60 -6.71
CA GLN A 133 -17.64 -9.99 -5.40
C GLN A 133 -16.53 -8.93 -5.41
N ALA A 134 -15.35 -9.24 -5.96
CA ALA A 134 -14.24 -8.29 -6.03
C ALA A 134 -14.62 -7.02 -6.84
N LYS A 135 -15.41 -7.19 -7.91
CA LYS A 135 -15.94 -6.09 -8.71
C LYS A 135 -16.97 -5.26 -7.94
N ALA A 136 -17.89 -5.89 -7.22
CA ALA A 136 -18.90 -5.22 -6.42
C ALA A 136 -18.25 -4.39 -5.29
N ASP A 137 -17.32 -4.98 -4.54
CA ASP A 137 -16.59 -4.31 -3.45
C ASP A 137 -15.80 -3.11 -3.96
N PHE A 138 -15.16 -3.25 -5.13
CA PHE A 138 -14.43 -2.16 -5.76
C PHE A 138 -15.37 -1.03 -6.21
N ALA A 139 -16.50 -1.38 -6.84
CA ALA A 139 -17.50 -0.40 -7.30
C ALA A 139 -18.12 0.39 -6.14
N ALA A 140 -18.33 -0.24 -4.98
CA ALA A 140 -18.84 0.41 -3.78
C ALA A 140 -17.97 1.58 -3.28
N THR A 141 -16.70 1.64 -3.70
CA THR A 141 -15.73 2.69 -3.31
C THR A 141 -15.28 3.55 -4.49
N ALA A 142 -15.99 3.51 -5.62
CA ALA A 142 -15.62 4.20 -6.86
C ALA A 142 -15.48 5.72 -6.67
N ASP A 143 -16.45 6.38 -6.02
CA ASP A 143 -16.43 7.83 -5.84
C ASP A 143 -15.27 8.31 -4.94
N SER A 144 -14.95 7.54 -3.90
CA SER A 144 -13.77 7.81 -3.05
C SER A 144 -12.48 7.67 -3.86
N SER A 145 -12.41 6.63 -4.70
CA SER A 145 -11.24 6.35 -5.53
C SER A 145 -11.05 7.42 -6.62
N ALA A 146 -12.12 7.83 -7.29
CA ALA A 146 -12.09 8.90 -8.29
C ALA A 146 -11.56 10.21 -7.69
N ARG A 147 -12.05 10.60 -6.49
CA ARG A 147 -11.55 11.79 -5.78
C ARG A 147 -10.07 11.66 -5.41
N SER A 148 -9.67 10.52 -4.86
CA SER A 148 -8.29 10.27 -4.45
C SER A 148 -7.33 10.30 -5.64
N VAL A 149 -7.69 9.66 -6.74
CA VAL A 149 -6.92 9.63 -7.98
C VAL A 149 -6.79 11.02 -8.61
N ALA A 150 -7.87 11.81 -8.63
CA ALA A 150 -7.87 13.15 -9.21
C ALA A 150 -6.89 14.12 -8.52
N VAL A 151 -6.55 13.87 -7.25
CA VAL A 151 -5.62 14.69 -6.47
C VAL A 151 -4.27 14.01 -6.21
N ALA A 152 -4.05 12.80 -6.73
CA ALA A 152 -2.82 12.04 -6.49
C ALA A 152 -1.64 12.50 -7.36
N TYR A 153 -1.89 13.26 -8.43
CA TYR A 153 -0.87 13.78 -9.32
C TYR A 153 -1.19 15.20 -9.76
N ASP A 154 -0.21 16.08 -9.66
CA ASP A 154 -0.27 17.44 -10.18
C ASP A 154 1.07 17.82 -10.84
N PRO A 155 1.07 18.12 -12.15
CA PRO A 155 2.29 18.52 -12.85
C PRO A 155 2.91 19.81 -12.31
N ASN A 156 2.12 20.67 -11.65
CA ASN A 156 2.53 21.93 -11.07
C ASN A 156 2.86 21.83 -9.56
N GLY A 157 2.65 20.67 -8.94
CA GLY A 157 2.93 20.44 -7.51
C GLY A 157 2.10 21.32 -6.56
N ALA A 158 0.83 21.61 -6.88
CA ALA A 158 0.05 22.58 -6.13
C ALA A 158 -0.33 22.11 -4.72
N THR A 159 -0.67 23.10 -3.90
CA THR A 159 -0.86 23.04 -2.45
C THR A 159 -2.26 22.56 -2.03
N ASN A 160 -3.15 22.41 -3.01
CA ASN A 160 -4.56 22.08 -2.82
C ASN A 160 -4.89 20.60 -2.96
N ILE A 161 -3.91 19.79 -3.35
CA ILE A 161 -4.04 18.36 -3.56
C ILE A 161 -3.44 17.57 -2.39
N GLY A 162 -4.01 16.39 -2.13
CA GLY A 162 -3.91 15.63 -0.88
C GLY A 162 -2.49 15.33 -0.40
N GLY A 163 -2.36 14.93 0.86
CA GLY A 163 -1.18 14.25 1.36
C GLY A 163 -1.68 13.11 2.22
N CYS A 164 -1.12 11.91 2.01
CA CYS A 164 -1.39 10.62 2.66
C CYS A 164 -2.79 10.53 3.30
N GLY A 165 -3.69 9.76 2.67
CA GLY A 165 -5.07 9.51 3.11
C GLY A 165 -5.23 8.82 4.48
N CYS A 166 -4.29 9.00 5.41
CA CYS A 166 -4.45 8.66 6.81
C CYS A 166 -5.40 9.68 7.47
N MET A 167 -6.70 9.46 7.36
CA MET A 167 -7.67 9.91 8.37
C MET A 167 -8.08 8.72 9.23
#